data_AF-A0A1F3CRQ3-F1
#
_entry.id   AF-A0A1F3CRQ3-F1
#
_cell.length_a   1.000
_cell.length_b   1.000
_cell.length_c   1.000
_cell.angle_alpha   90.00
_cell.angle_beta   90.00
_cell.angle_gamma   90.00
#
_symmetry.space_group_name_H-M   'P 1'
#
loop_
_entity.id
_entity.type
_entity.pdbx_description
1 polymer ?
#
loop_
_entity_poly.entity_id
_entity_poly.type
_entity_poly.pdbx_seq_one_letter_code
_entity_poly.pdbx_strand_id
1 'polypeptide(L)'
;MNTPKFSIDEAIQFGWNAAKRNIGFFFIVFIIFLVASAIPNGVQTATEKTAPFLSFLFGLVSLVVSQVLAIGITRISLRFADQQKAEIADLYTGYPLFFRYLFASILYALIVAIGLVLLVVPGVYLAVRFSQYGFLVVDKGLGPVEALRKSAALTEGARWQLFLFGILL
;
A
#
# COMPACT_ATOMS: atom_id res chain seq x y z
N MET A 1 -8.77 22.19 22.99
CA MET A 1 -8.08 20.89 22.97
C MET A 1 -8.71 20.09 21.84
N ASN A 2 -7.99 19.84 20.74
CA ASN A 2 -8.52 19.04 19.63
C ASN A 2 -8.69 17.60 20.12
N THR A 3 -9.92 17.13 20.21
CA THR A 3 -10.18 15.71 20.47
C THR A 3 -9.54 14.89 19.35
N PRO A 4 -8.79 13.83 19.69
CA PRO A 4 -8.23 12.92 18.70
C PRO A 4 -9.35 12.37 17.80
N LYS A 5 -9.21 12.46 16.47
CA LYS A 5 -10.20 11.92 15.52
C LYS A 5 -10.32 10.39 15.61
N PHE A 6 -9.25 9.71 16.04
CA PHE A 6 -9.23 8.29 16.36
C PHE A 6 -8.20 7.99 17.46
N SER A 7 -8.37 6.86 18.14
CA SER A 7 -7.43 6.33 19.13
C SER A 7 -6.39 5.44 18.44
N ILE A 8 -5.11 5.76 18.62
CA ILE A 8 -3.99 5.00 18.04
C ILE A 8 -3.94 3.60 18.66
N ASP A 9 -4.11 3.51 19.98
CA ASP A 9 -4.04 2.25 20.71
C ASP A 9 -5.14 1.29 20.25
N GLU A 10 -6.36 1.80 20.07
CA GLU A 10 -7.49 1.00 19.56
C GLU A 10 -7.23 0.53 18.13
N ALA A 11 -6.66 1.38 17.26
CA ALA A 11 -6.35 1.01 15.89
C ALA A 11 -5.27 -0.09 15.80
N ILE A 12 -4.21 0.01 16.61
CA ILE A 12 -3.15 -1.01 16.69
C ILE A 12 -3.71 -2.31 17.26
N GLN A 13 -4.46 -2.24 18.37
CA GLN A 13 -5.09 -3.42 18.97
C GLN A 13 -6.06 -4.10 18.01
N PHE A 14 -6.84 -3.32 17.25
CA PHE A 14 -7.73 -3.83 16.22
C PHE A 14 -6.96 -4.60 15.14
N GLY A 15 -5.93 -3.98 14.55
CA GLY A 15 -5.11 -4.61 13.51
C GLY A 15 -4.42 -5.88 14.02
N TRP A 16 -3.87 -5.82 15.24
CA TRP A 16 -3.20 -6.95 15.88
C TRP A 16 -4.16 -8.11 16.17
N ASN A 17 -5.36 -7.84 16.68
CA ASN A 17 -6.36 -8.85 16.93
C ASN A 17 -6.89 -9.46 15.63
N ALA A 18 -7.09 -8.65 14.59
CA ALA A 18 -7.48 -9.12 13.26
C ALA A 18 -6.40 -10.02 12.63
N ALA A 19 -5.12 -9.66 12.78
CA ALA A 19 -3.99 -10.45 12.31
C ALA A 19 -3.90 -11.80 13.05
N LYS A 20 -3.96 -11.80 14.38
CA LYS A 20 -3.93 -13.03 15.21
C LYS A 20 -5.05 -13.99 14.87
N ARG A 21 -6.28 -13.47 14.71
CA ARG A 21 -7.45 -14.29 14.36
C ARG A 21 -7.30 -14.99 13.01
N ASN A 22 -6.49 -14.44 12.11
CA ASN A 22 -6.29 -14.94 10.75
C ASN A 22 -4.83 -15.32 10.47
N ILE A 23 -4.04 -15.69 11.48
CA ILE A 23 -2.59 -15.83 11.34
C ILE A 23 -2.18 -16.87 10.30
N GLY A 24 -2.90 -17.99 10.20
CA GLY A 24 -2.64 -19.02 9.19
C GLY A 24 -2.87 -18.51 7.77
N PHE A 25 -3.90 -17.67 7.56
CA PHE A 25 -4.16 -17.04 6.28
C PHE A 25 -3.04 -16.05 5.92
N PHE A 26 -2.64 -15.18 6.85
CA PHE A 26 -1.54 -14.24 6.64
C PHE A 26 -0.20 -14.96 6.40
N PHE A 27 0.03 -16.10 7.04
CA PHE A 27 1.20 -16.92 6.77
C PHE A 27 1.22 -17.44 5.33
N ILE A 28 0.09 -17.95 4.83
CA ILE A 28 -0.02 -18.37 3.42
C ILE A 28 0.22 -17.18 2.48
N VAL A 29 -0.41 -16.03 2.74
CA VAL A 29 -0.20 -14.80 1.95
C VAL A 29 1.27 -14.37 1.98
N PHE A 30 1.94 -14.49 3.13
CA PHE A 30 3.36 -14.19 3.28
C PHE A 30 4.24 -15.12 2.45
N ILE A 31 3.97 -16.43 2.44
CA ILE A 31 4.69 -17.39 1.59
C ILE A 31 4.47 -17.08 0.11
N ILE A 32 3.23 -16.78 -0.30
CA ILE A 32 2.93 -16.36 -1.67
C ILE A 32 3.71 -15.10 -2.03
N PHE A 33 3.70 -14.11 -1.15
CA PHE A 33 4.43 -12.86 -1.33
C PHE A 33 5.94 -13.11 -1.49
N LEU A 34 6.53 -13.97 -0.65
CA LEU A 34 7.94 -14.32 -0.68
C LEU A 34 8.30 -14.97 -2.02
N VAL A 35 7.56 -16.01 -2.43
CA VAL A 35 7.83 -16.73 -3.69
C VAL A 35 7.61 -15.83 -4.91
N ALA A 36 6.49 -15.10 -4.95
CA ALA A 36 6.14 -14.22 -6.05
C ALA A 36 7.16 -13.09 -6.25
N SER A 37 7.78 -12.62 -5.16
CA SER A 37 8.80 -11.58 -5.21
C SER A 37 10.21 -12.15 -5.43
N ALA A 38 10.52 -13.31 -4.88
CA ALA A 38 11.88 -13.88 -4.94
C ALA A 38 12.27 -14.31 -6.35
N ILE A 39 11.35 -14.92 -7.11
CA ILE A 39 11.67 -15.43 -8.46
C ILE A 39 12.08 -14.30 -9.40
N PRO A 40 11.26 -13.24 -9.60
CA PRO A 40 11.63 -12.17 -10.51
C PRO A 40 12.90 -11.42 -10.09
N ASN A 41 13.03 -11.10 -8.79
CA ASN A 41 14.21 -10.40 -8.26
C ASN A 41 15.49 -11.25 -8.37
N GLY A 42 15.39 -12.56 -8.13
CA GLY A 42 16.52 -13.48 -8.28
C GLY A 42 17.02 -13.56 -9.72
N VAL A 43 16.11 -13.68 -10.69
CA VAL A 43 16.47 -13.67 -12.11
C VAL A 43 17.02 -12.31 -12.53
N GLN A 44 16.40 -11.22 -12.10
CA GLN A 44 16.88 -9.86 -12.38
C GLN A 44 18.33 -9.67 -11.93
N THR A 45 18.65 -10.11 -10.72
CA THR A 45 20.00 -9.99 -10.13
C THR A 45 21.01 -10.92 -10.82
N ALA A 46 20.62 -12.16 -11.11
CA ALA A 46 21.50 -13.13 -11.77
C ALA A 46 21.85 -12.74 -13.22
N THR A 47 20.96 -12.00 -13.89
CA THR A 47 21.10 -11.61 -15.29
C THR A 47 21.55 -10.15 -15.49
N GLU A 48 21.72 -9.39 -14.41
CA GLU A 48 22.02 -7.95 -14.45
C GLU A 48 23.26 -7.62 -15.29
N LYS A 49 24.34 -8.39 -15.13
CA LYS A 49 25.63 -8.16 -15.81
C LYS A 49 25.74 -8.83 -17.17
N THR A 50 25.04 -9.95 -17.37
CA THR A 50 25.17 -10.81 -18.55
C THR A 50 24.11 -10.56 -19.60
N ALA A 51 22.90 -10.15 -19.22
CA ALA A 51 21.77 -9.90 -20.10
C ALA A 51 20.95 -8.70 -19.59
N PRO A 52 21.43 -7.45 -19.77
CA PRO A 52 20.81 -6.26 -19.17
C PRO A 52 19.37 -6.05 -19.64
N PHE A 53 19.05 -6.39 -20.89
CA PHE A 53 17.67 -6.32 -21.40
C PHE A 53 16.74 -7.31 -20.68
N LEU A 54 17.21 -8.54 -20.43
CA LEU A 54 16.43 -9.55 -19.70
C LEU A 54 16.21 -9.12 -18.25
N SER A 55 17.25 -8.60 -17.61
CA SER A 55 17.16 -8.02 -16.26
C SER A 55 16.12 -6.89 -16.19
N PHE A 56 16.12 -5.99 -17.17
CA PHE A 56 15.11 -4.93 -17.28
C PHE A 56 13.68 -5.48 -17.37
N LEU A 57 13.43 -6.50 -18.20
CA LEU A 57 12.11 -7.14 -18.30
C LEU A 57 11.65 -7.74 -16.97
N PHE A 58 12.54 -8.42 -16.25
CA PHE A 58 12.23 -8.97 -14.93
C PHE A 58 12.01 -7.88 -13.88
N GLY A 59 12.66 -6.71 -14.01
CA GLY A 59 12.36 -5.53 -13.21
C GLY A 59 10.92 -5.04 -13.42
N LEU A 60 10.45 -4.99 -14.67
CA LEU A 60 9.04 -4.64 -14.98
C LEU A 60 8.05 -5.67 -14.41
N VAL A 61 8.37 -6.97 -14.51
CA VAL A 61 7.56 -8.03 -13.89
C VAL A 61 7.50 -7.85 -12.38
N SER A 62 8.63 -7.58 -11.73
CA SER A 62 8.70 -7.31 -10.29
C SER A 62 7.84 -6.12 -9.88
N LEU A 63 7.85 -5.05 -10.69
CA LEU A 63 7.00 -3.88 -10.48
C LEU A 63 5.51 -4.27 -10.56
N VAL A 64 5.10 -5.00 -11.59
CA VAL A 64 3.70 -5.44 -11.75
C VAL A 64 3.27 -6.31 -10.56
N VAL A 65 4.08 -7.29 -10.19
CA VAL A 65 3.82 -8.19 -9.06
C VAL A 65 3.66 -7.40 -7.76
N SER A 66 4.53 -6.41 -7.50
CA SER A 66 4.46 -5.57 -6.30
C SER A 66 3.12 -4.83 -6.19
N GLN A 67 2.61 -4.27 -7.30
CA GLN A 67 1.35 -3.52 -7.28
C GLN A 67 0.15 -4.45 -7.12
N VAL A 68 0.14 -5.61 -7.79
CA VAL A 68 -0.94 -6.61 -7.63
C VAL A 68 -1.01 -7.08 -6.18
N LEU A 69 0.13 -7.40 -5.57
CA LEU A 69 0.19 -7.81 -4.17
C LEU A 69 -0.25 -6.69 -3.23
N ALA A 70 0.15 -5.43 -3.48
CA ALA A 70 -0.29 -4.29 -2.69
C ALA A 70 -1.82 -4.10 -2.72
N ILE A 71 -2.43 -4.21 -3.92
CA ILE A 71 -3.89 -4.17 -4.09
C ILE A 71 -4.55 -5.34 -3.34
N GLY A 72 -4.01 -6.55 -3.50
CA GLY A 72 -4.53 -7.76 -2.88
C GLY A 72 -4.52 -7.69 -1.35
N ILE A 73 -3.38 -7.33 -0.75
CA ILE A 73 -3.24 -7.16 0.69
C ILE A 73 -4.19 -6.07 1.22
N THR A 74 -4.31 -4.96 0.49
CA THR A 74 -5.25 -3.88 0.84
C THR A 74 -6.69 -4.41 0.86
N ARG A 75 -7.10 -5.19 -0.15
CA ARG A 75 -8.44 -5.76 -0.25
C ARG A 75 -8.75 -6.75 0.87
N ILE A 76 -7.80 -7.63 1.18
CA ILE A 76 -7.89 -8.60 2.29
C ILE A 76 -8.02 -7.84 3.62
N SER A 77 -7.22 -6.79 3.81
CA SER A 77 -7.25 -5.98 5.02
C SER A 77 -8.60 -5.29 5.20
N LEU A 78 -9.17 -4.72 4.13
CA LEU A 78 -10.52 -4.14 4.14
C LEU A 78 -11.59 -5.19 4.47
N ARG A 79 -11.52 -6.38 3.86
CA ARG A 79 -12.45 -7.48 4.18
C ARG A 79 -12.40 -7.87 5.65
N PHE A 80 -11.21 -8.03 6.22
CA PHE A 80 -11.08 -8.33 7.64
C PHE A 80 -11.54 -7.18 8.53
N ALA A 81 -11.36 -5.93 8.09
CA ALA A 81 -11.89 -4.76 8.78
C ALA A 81 -13.42 -4.78 8.81
N ASP A 82 -14.05 -5.18 7.69
CA ASP A 82 -15.50 -5.35 7.53
C ASP A 82 -16.04 -6.66 8.14
N GLN A 83 -15.21 -7.41 8.88
CA GLN A 83 -15.54 -8.72 9.47
C GLN A 83 -15.98 -9.78 8.43
N GLN A 84 -15.57 -9.62 7.18
CA GLN A 84 -15.80 -10.56 6.10
C GLN A 84 -14.67 -11.60 6.02
N LYS A 85 -14.96 -12.75 5.39
CA LYS A 85 -13.93 -13.75 5.08
C LYS A 85 -13.12 -13.31 3.86
N ALA A 86 -11.79 -13.33 4.00
CA ALA A 86 -10.88 -13.15 2.89
C ALA A 86 -10.52 -14.50 2.27
N GLU A 87 -10.30 -14.50 0.97
CA GLU A 87 -9.89 -15.66 0.19
C GLU A 87 -8.56 -15.38 -0.49
N ILE A 88 -7.78 -16.42 -0.80
CA ILE A 88 -6.53 -16.26 -1.54
C ILE A 88 -6.77 -15.65 -2.93
N ALA A 89 -7.97 -15.85 -3.49
CA ALA A 89 -8.38 -15.20 -4.73
C ALA A 89 -8.40 -13.66 -4.65
N ASP A 90 -8.62 -13.09 -3.46
CA ASP A 90 -8.60 -11.64 -3.26
C ASP A 90 -7.24 -11.01 -3.57
N LEU A 91 -6.15 -11.79 -3.61
CA LEU A 91 -4.83 -11.31 -4.00
C LEU A 91 -4.77 -10.86 -5.47
N TYR A 92 -5.54 -11.48 -6.37
CA TYR A 92 -5.47 -11.19 -7.81
C TYR A 92 -6.77 -10.63 -8.39
N THR A 93 -7.92 -10.78 -7.72
CA THR A 93 -9.21 -10.24 -8.21
C THR A 93 -9.23 -8.72 -8.30
N GLY A 94 -8.26 -8.03 -7.71
CA GLY A 94 -8.05 -6.59 -7.82
C GLY A 94 -7.38 -6.12 -9.11
N TYR A 95 -7.01 -7.02 -10.04
CA TYR A 95 -6.32 -6.66 -11.29
C TYR A 95 -6.98 -5.54 -12.13
N PRO A 96 -8.33 -5.36 -12.18
CA PRO A 96 -8.92 -4.29 -12.98
C PRO A 96 -8.57 -2.90 -12.43
N LEU A 97 -8.21 -2.81 -11.15
CA LEU A 97 -7.79 -1.57 -10.49
C LEU A 97 -6.29 -1.30 -10.69
N PHE A 98 -5.54 -2.21 -11.30
CA PHE A 98 -4.09 -2.12 -11.46
C PHE A 98 -3.64 -0.77 -11.99
N PHE A 99 -4.17 -0.33 -13.14
CA PHE A 99 -3.78 0.94 -13.74
C PHE A 99 -4.15 2.14 -12.88
N ARG A 100 -5.33 2.11 -12.23
CA ARG A 100 -5.76 3.20 -11.33
C ARG A 100 -4.82 3.30 -10.13
N TYR A 101 -4.46 2.16 -9.54
CA TYR A 101 -3.56 2.08 -8.40
C TYR A 101 -2.13 2.49 -8.78
N LEU A 102 -1.63 2.01 -9.92
CA LEU A 102 -0.30 2.33 -10.44
C LEU A 102 -0.16 3.83 -10.72
N PHE A 103 -1.11 4.45 -11.42
CA PHE A 103 -1.05 5.88 -11.68
C PHE A 103 -1.24 6.71 -10.40
N ALA A 104 -2.04 6.23 -9.44
CA ALA A 104 -2.17 6.86 -8.13
C ALA A 104 -0.86 6.78 -7.33
N SER A 105 -0.18 5.63 -7.34
CA SER A 105 1.09 5.43 -6.64
C SER A 105 2.23 6.24 -7.25
N ILE A 106 2.29 6.33 -8.58
CA ILE A 106 3.24 7.21 -9.28
C ILE A 106 2.98 8.67 -8.92
N LEU A 107 1.72 9.13 -8.98
CA LEU A 107 1.39 10.51 -8.66
C LEU A 107 1.68 10.84 -7.19
N TYR A 108 1.36 9.93 -6.28
CA TYR A 108 1.74 10.02 -4.87
C TYR A 108 3.27 10.14 -4.69
N ALA A 109 4.02 9.23 -5.31
CA ALA A 109 5.49 9.21 -5.21
C ALA A 109 6.11 10.50 -5.74
N LEU A 110 5.63 11.03 -6.86
CA LEU A 110 6.10 12.30 -7.42
C LEU A 110 5.82 13.48 -6.48
N ILE A 111 4.60 13.57 -5.92
CA ILE A 111 4.24 14.64 -4.98
C ILE A 111 5.12 14.58 -3.72
N VAL A 112 5.33 13.39 -3.18
CA VAL A 112 6.18 13.20 -1.98
C VAL A 112 7.64 13.48 -2.30
N ALA A 113 8.16 13.00 -3.44
CA ALA A 113 9.54 13.24 -3.86
C ALA A 113 9.82 14.73 -4.07
N ILE A 114 8.93 15.45 -4.77
CA ILE A 114 9.04 16.91 -4.92
C ILE A 114 9.01 17.59 -3.55
N GLY A 115 8.11 17.16 -2.67
CA GLY A 115 8.03 17.66 -1.30
C GLY A 115 9.36 17.49 -0.56
N LEU A 116 9.94 16.29 -0.59
CA LEU A 116 11.19 15.95 0.09
C LEU A 116 12.40 16.69 -0.50
N VAL A 117 12.45 16.86 -1.83
CA VAL A 117 13.52 17.60 -2.52
C VAL A 117 13.47 19.08 -2.17
N LEU A 118 12.27 19.66 -2.05
CA LEU A 118 12.13 21.04 -1.60
C LEU A 118 12.56 21.17 -0.14
N LEU A 119 11.97 20.38 0.77
CA LEU A 119 12.32 20.31 2.20
C LEU A 119 11.76 19.01 2.83
N VAL A 120 12.46 18.42 3.80
CA VAL A 120 12.01 17.17 4.46
C VAL A 120 10.61 17.30 5.09
N VAL A 121 10.35 18.41 5.80
CA VAL A 121 9.08 18.64 6.51
C VAL A 121 7.85 18.65 5.58
N PRO A 122 7.79 19.44 4.49
CA PRO A 122 6.67 19.39 3.56
C PRO A 122 6.57 18.05 2.83
N GLY A 123 7.69 17.35 2.57
CA GLY A 123 7.64 15.99 2.02
C GLY A 123 6.91 15.00 2.92
N VAL A 124 7.27 14.98 4.21
CA VAL A 124 6.58 14.15 5.23
C VAL A 124 5.11 14.56 5.37
N TYR A 125 4.83 15.86 5.38
CA TYR A 125 3.46 16.37 5.42
C TYR A 125 2.60 15.86 4.26
N LEU A 126 3.13 15.89 3.03
CA LEU A 126 2.43 15.38 1.84
C LEU A 126 2.27 13.87 1.89
N ALA A 127 3.28 13.14 2.36
CA ALA A 127 3.21 11.69 2.53
C ALA A 127 2.05 11.29 3.45
N VAL A 128 1.94 11.92 4.62
CA VAL A 128 0.84 11.66 5.57
C VAL A 128 -0.50 12.12 5.01
N ARG A 129 -0.54 13.26 4.32
CA ARG A 129 -1.79 13.80 3.73
C ARG A 129 -2.40 12.85 2.70
N PHE A 130 -1.56 12.18 1.91
CA PHE A 130 -1.99 11.37 0.79
C PHE A 130 -1.93 9.85 1.05
N SER A 131 -1.46 9.40 2.21
CA SER A 131 -1.21 7.98 2.51
C SER A 131 -2.42 7.06 2.32
N GLN A 132 -3.65 7.58 2.39
CA GLN A 132 -4.89 6.81 2.28
C GLN A 132 -5.35 6.57 0.82
N TYR A 133 -4.59 7.05 -0.18
CA TYR A 133 -4.96 6.89 -1.59
C TYR A 133 -5.16 5.41 -1.96
N GLY A 134 -4.30 4.51 -1.46
CA GLY A 134 -4.33 3.09 -1.81
C GLY A 134 -5.63 2.42 -1.38
N PHE A 135 -6.05 2.64 -0.13
CA PHE A 135 -7.35 2.18 0.38
C PHE A 135 -8.50 2.75 -0.45
N LEU A 136 -8.47 4.03 -0.81
CA LEU A 136 -9.55 4.67 -1.58
C LEU A 136 -9.68 4.14 -3.01
N VAL A 137 -8.56 3.81 -3.66
CA VAL A 137 -8.59 3.16 -4.98
C VAL A 137 -9.17 1.76 -4.87
N VAL A 138 -8.78 1.00 -3.85
CA VAL A 138 -9.20 -0.41 -3.70
C VAL A 138 -10.66 -0.53 -3.21
N ASP A 139 -11.04 0.28 -2.22
CA ASP A 139 -12.37 0.28 -1.61
C ASP A 139 -13.42 0.93 -2.53
N LYS A 140 -13.10 2.10 -3.08
CA LYS A 140 -14.07 2.95 -3.79
C LYS A 140 -13.84 3.02 -5.30
N GLY A 141 -12.81 2.35 -5.81
CA GLY A 141 -12.51 2.34 -7.25
C GLY A 141 -12.11 3.70 -7.80
N LEU A 142 -11.69 4.66 -6.97
CA LEU A 142 -11.46 6.04 -7.41
C LEU A 142 -10.31 6.15 -8.41
N GLY A 143 -10.38 7.17 -9.27
CA GLY A 143 -9.28 7.52 -10.16
C GLY A 143 -8.07 8.10 -9.40
N PRO A 144 -6.88 8.17 -10.02
CA PRO A 144 -5.64 8.58 -9.36
C PRO A 144 -5.72 9.94 -8.63
N VAL A 145 -6.19 10.97 -9.34
CA VAL A 145 -6.29 12.34 -8.81
C VAL A 145 -7.38 12.43 -7.76
N GLU A 146 -8.50 11.74 -7.98
CA GLU A 146 -9.65 11.75 -7.07
C GLU A 146 -9.32 11.05 -5.75
N ALA A 147 -8.61 9.91 -5.80
CA ALA A 147 -8.13 9.19 -4.63
C ALA A 147 -7.23 10.07 -3.74
N LEU A 148 -6.30 10.81 -4.35
CA LEU A 148 -5.43 11.74 -3.62
C LEU A 148 -6.20 12.91 -3.02
N ARG A 149 -7.11 13.53 -3.78
CA ARG A 149 -7.97 14.62 -3.28
C ARG A 149 -8.81 14.16 -2.09
N LYS A 150 -9.41 12.98 -2.19
CA LYS A 150 -10.24 12.43 -1.10
C LYS A 150 -9.40 11.98 0.08
N SER A 151 -8.19 11.46 -0.13
CA SER A 151 -7.23 11.21 0.95
C SER A 151 -6.89 12.50 1.69
N ALA A 152 -6.60 13.59 0.98
CA ALA A 152 -6.31 14.87 1.61
C ALA A 152 -7.44 15.41 2.48
N ALA A 153 -8.70 15.20 2.06
CA ALA A 153 -9.87 15.58 2.85
C ALA A 153 -10.07 14.67 4.06
N LEU A 154 -9.85 13.36 3.92
CA LEU A 154 -9.96 12.39 5.02
C LEU A 154 -8.91 12.60 6.11
N THR A 155 -7.69 12.95 5.72
CA THR A 155 -6.57 13.15 6.66
C THR A 155 -6.60 14.53 7.33
N GLU A 156 -7.44 15.45 6.87
CA GLU A 156 -7.60 16.77 7.48
C GLU A 156 -8.00 16.68 8.95
N GLY A 157 -7.29 17.39 9.83
CA GLY A 157 -7.52 17.33 11.28
C GLY A 157 -6.98 16.08 11.99
N ALA A 158 -6.60 15.01 11.28
CA ALA A 158 -5.97 13.82 11.85
C ALA A 158 -4.47 13.68 11.50
N ARG A 159 -3.89 14.66 10.78
CA ARG A 159 -2.53 14.57 10.21
C ARG A 159 -1.46 14.20 11.24
N TRP A 160 -1.44 14.88 12.39
CA TRP A 160 -0.47 14.59 13.46
C TRP A 160 -0.67 13.21 14.07
N GLN A 161 -1.91 12.75 14.17
CA GLN A 161 -2.22 11.42 14.69
C GLN A 161 -1.79 10.34 13.71
N LEU A 162 -2.03 10.54 12.41
CA LEU A 162 -1.57 9.63 11.36
C LEU A 162 -0.05 9.61 11.25
N PHE A 163 0.62 10.74 11.47
CA PHE A 163 2.07 10.81 11.54
C PHE A 163 2.61 10.01 12.73
N LEU A 164 2.07 10.22 13.93
CA LEU A 164 2.45 9.46 15.13
C LEU A 164 2.13 7.98 14.99
N PHE A 165 0.96 7.64 14.44
CA PHE A 165 0.58 6.26 14.13
C PHE A 165 1.59 5.61 13.18
N GLY A 166 2.02 6.32 12.13
CA GLY A 166 3.03 5.83 11.20
C GLY A 166 4.43 5.69 11.79
N ILE A 167 4.76 6.38 12.89
CA ILE A 167 6.03 6.20 13.63
C ILE A 167 5.96 5.01 14.59
N LEU A 168 4.78 4.73 15.13
CA LEU A 168 4.56 3.66 16.11
C LEU A 168 4.42 2.26 15.48
N LEU A 169 4.06 2.20 14.19
CA LEU A 169 4.03 0.97 13.39
C LEU A 169 5.42 0.54 12.93
#